data_AF-A0A7L9C9S3-F1
#
_entry.id   AF-A0A7L9C9S3-F1
#
_cell.length_a   1.000
_cell.length_b   1.000
_cell.length_c   1.000
_cell.angle_alpha   90.00
_cell.angle_beta   90.00
_cell.angle_gamma   90.00
#
_symmetry.space_group_name_H-M   'P 1'
#
loop_
_entity.id
_entity.type
_entity.pdbx_description
1 polymer ?
#
loop_
_entity_poly.entity_id
_entity_poly.type
_entity_poly.pdbx_seq_one_letter_code
_entity_poly.pdbx_strand_id
1 'polypeptide(L)' 'MPLIKKDKDDETYRIIGLVGSFGFTTAGAIAGGYFLGSYLDKKLDTYPWFMLVFIMLGIIGSFIEFFRVIMKLLSNENGR' A
#
# COMPACT_ATOMS: atom_id res chain seq x y z
N MET A 1 30.83 -16.57 24.14
CA MET A 1 30.49 -15.55 23.12
C MET A 1 29.57 -16.20 22.11
N PRO A 2 28.26 -15.92 22.07
CA PRO A 2 27.36 -16.54 21.11
C PRO A 2 27.29 -15.69 19.85
N LEU A 3 27.55 -16.35 18.73
CA LEU A 3 27.54 -15.79 17.39
C LEU A 3 26.10 -15.90 16.86
N ILE A 4 25.50 -14.74 16.58
CA ILE A 4 24.60 -14.50 15.45
C ILE A 4 23.34 -15.40 15.37
N LYS A 5 22.24 -14.90 15.94
CA LYS A 5 20.86 -15.25 15.53
C LYS A 5 20.05 -14.00 15.13
N LYS A 6 20.74 -12.87 14.89
CA LYS A 6 20.16 -11.53 14.75
C LYS A 6 19.48 -11.28 13.39
N ASP A 7 19.87 -12.03 12.36
CA ASP A 7 19.47 -11.77 10.96
C ASP A 7 17.98 -12.02 10.67
N LYS A 8 17.44 -13.16 11.14
CA LYS A 8 16.01 -13.52 10.88
C LYS A 8 15.03 -12.61 11.61
N ASP A 9 15.38 -12.17 12.81
CA ASP A 9 14.51 -11.36 13.64
C ASP A 9 14.39 -9.96 13.02
N ASP A 10 15.52 -9.34 12.65
CA ASP A 10 15.56 -8.03 11.99
C ASP A 10 14.85 -8.02 10.63
N GLU A 11 15.00 -9.09 9.84
CA GLU A 11 14.27 -9.24 8.57
C GLU A 11 12.76 -9.38 8.79
N THR A 12 12.33 -10.18 9.77
CA THR A 12 10.92 -10.35 10.12
C THR A 12 10.30 -9.02 10.57
N TYR A 13 10.99 -8.25 11.42
CA TYR A 13 10.53 -6.92 11.84
C TYR A 13 10.45 -5.94 10.65
N ARG A 14 11.40 -6.00 9.71
CA ARG A 14 11.32 -5.21 8.47
C ARG A 14 10.12 -5.58 7.61
N ILE A 15 9.85 -6.87 7.41
CA ILE A 15 8.71 -7.34 6.62
C ILE A 15 7.40 -6.90 7.29
N ILE A 16 7.29 -7.04 8.61
CA ILE A 16 6.10 -6.60 9.35
C ILE A 16 5.89 -5.08 9.21
N GLY A 17 6.95 -4.27 9.38
CA GLY A 17 6.86 -2.83 9.19
C GLY A 17 6.47 -2.43 7.76
N LEU A 18 6.98 -3.17 6.78
CA LEU A 18 6.66 -2.98 5.36
C LEU A 18 5.19 -3.29 5.05
N VAL A 19 4.68 -4.42 5.53
CA VAL A 19 3.27 -4.81 5.36
C VAL A 19 2.33 -3.86 6.11
N GLY A 20 2.71 -3.45 7.33
CA GLY A 20 1.94 -2.50 8.12
C GLY A 20 1.82 -1.13 7.45
N SER A 21 2.94 -0.58 6.97
CA SER A 21 2.95 0.70 6.24
C SER A 21 2.18 0.63 4.92
N PHE A 22 2.27 -0.50 4.21
CA PHE A 22 1.48 -0.75 3.01
C PHE A 22 -0.03 -0.77 3.30
N GLY A 23 -0.46 -1.51 4.32
CA GLY A 23 -1.86 -1.60 4.73
C GLY A 23 -2.40 -0.23 5.16
N PHE A 24 -1.64 0.53 5.95
CA PHE A 24 -2.02 1.87 6.38
C PHE A 24 -2.15 2.85 5.21
N THR A 25 -1.17 2.84 4.30
CA THR A 25 -1.19 3.69 3.10
C THR A 25 -2.39 3.36 2.20
N THR A 26 -2.67 2.08 2.02
CA THR A 26 -3.81 1.59 1.21
C THR A 26 -5.14 1.97 1.84
N ALA A 27 -5.30 1.78 3.15
CA ALA A 27 -6.50 2.20 3.88
C ALA A 27 -6.71 3.72 3.79
N GLY A 28 -5.63 4.51 3.92
CA GLY A 28 -5.66 5.96 3.75
C GLY A 28 -6.06 6.39 2.34
N ALA A 29 -5.55 5.72 1.30
CA ALA A 29 -5.90 5.99 -0.09
C ALA A 29 -7.38 5.68 -0.38
N ILE A 30 -7.90 4.55 0.12
CA ILE A 30 -9.32 4.17 -0.02
C ILE A 30 -10.21 5.16 0.74
N ALA A 31 -9.87 5.49 1.99
CA ALA A 31 -10.62 6.45 2.78
C ALA A 31 -10.63 7.84 2.12
N GLY A 32 -9.48 8.31 1.65
CA GLY A 32 -9.35 9.56 0.92
C GLY A 32 -10.17 9.56 -0.38
N GLY A 33 -10.10 8.50 -1.17
CA GLY A 33 -10.88 8.35 -2.40
C GLY A 33 -12.40 8.28 -2.15
N TYR A 34 -12.82 7.62 -1.07
CA TYR A 34 -14.22 7.57 -0.66
C TYR A 34 -14.74 8.95 -0.22
N PHE A 35 -14.01 9.65 0.66
CA PHE A 35 -14.43 10.98 1.13
C PHE A 35 -14.42 12.00 -0.01
N LEU A 36 -13.36 12.02 -0.83
CA LEU A 36 -13.24 12.96 -1.93
C LEU A 36 -14.23 12.65 -3.06
N GLY A 37 -14.38 11.37 -3.40
CA GLY A 37 -15.29 10.90 -4.44
C GLY A 37 -16.77 11.09 -4.06
N SER A 38 -17.15 10.82 -2.82
CA SER A 38 -18.52 11.06 -2.34
C SER A 38 -18.86 12.56 -2.23
N TYR A 39 -17.88 13.41 -1.89
CA TYR A 39 -18.05 14.86 -1.92
C TYR A 39 -18.25 15.39 -3.35
N LEU A 40 -17.48 14.88 -4.32
CA LEU A 40 -17.63 15.23 -5.73
C LEU A 40 -18.95 14.72 -6.32
N ASP A 41 -19.32 13.47 -6.05
CA ASP A 41 -20.57 12.88 -6.55
C ASP A 41 -21.79 13.65 -6.04
N LYS A 42 -21.79 14.11 -4.79
CA LYS A 42 -22.86 14.96 -4.25
C LYS A 42 -22.95 16.32 -4.93
N LYS A 43 -21.84 16.87 -5.41
CA LYS A 43 -21.80 18.18 -6.06
C LYS A 43 -22.21 18.10 -7.53
N LEU A 44 -21.98 16.96 -8.17
CA LEU A 44 -22.22 16.72 -9.60
C LEU A 44 -23.51 15.93 -9.89
N ASP A 45 -24.22 15.46 -8.86
CA ASP A 45 -25.41 14.59 -8.95
C ASP A 45 -25.14 13.27 -9.71
N THR A 46 -23.86 12.88 -9.85
CA THR A 46 -23.41 11.68 -10.55
C THR A 46 -23.27 10.46 -9.64
N TYR A 47 -23.86 10.52 -8.44
CA TYR A 47 -23.72 9.45 -7.45
C TYR A 47 -24.10 8.08 -8.04
N PRO A 48 -23.21 7.06 -8.01
CA PRO A 48 -21.93 6.95 -7.29
C PRO A 48 -20.70 6.78 -8.21
N TRP A 49 -20.64 7.45 -9.36
CA TRP A 49 -19.62 7.19 -10.38
C TRP A 49 -18.22 7.69 -9.99
N PHE A 50 -18.08 8.91 -9.46
CA PHE A 50 -16.76 9.43 -9.08
C PHE A 50 -16.18 8.66 -7.90
N MET A 51 -17.00 8.29 -6.93
CA MET A 51 -16.58 7.43 -5.83
C MET A 51 -15.98 6.12 -6.34
N LEU A 52 -16.64 5.48 -7.32
CA LEU A 52 -16.20 4.20 -7.88
C LEU A 52 -14.85 4.33 -8.61
N VAL A 53 -14.67 5.40 -9.38
CA VAL A 53 -13.40 5.69 -10.07
C VAL A 53 -12.28 5.97 -9.07
N PHE A 54 -12.51 6.80 -8.05
CA PHE A 54 -11.49 7.11 -7.05
C PHE A 54 -11.08 5.90 -6.22
N ILE A 55 -12.03 5.03 -5.86
CA ILE A 55 -11.73 3.77 -5.18
C ILE A 55 -10.91 2.85 -6.10
N MET A 56 -11.33 2.69 -7.36
CA MET A 56 -10.58 1.88 -8.33
C MET A 56 -9.16 2.40 -8.54
N LEU A 57 -8.97 3.71 -8.66
CA LEU A 57 -7.66 4.34 -8.76
C LEU A 57 -6.84 4.12 -7.48
N GLY A 58 -7.45 4.20 -6.30
CA GLY A 58 -6.80 3.93 -5.02
C GLY A 58 -6.31 2.48 -4.91
N ILE A 59 -7.12 1.51 -5.35
CA ILE A 59 -6.75 0.09 -5.40
C ILE A 59 -5.59 -0.10 -6.36
N ILE A 60 -5.71 0.37 -7.60
CA ILE A 60 -4.67 0.21 -8.63
C ILE A 60 -3.35 0.86 -8.17
N GLY A 61 -3.41 2.08 -7.64
CA GLY A 61 -2.24 2.80 -7.14
C GLY A 61 -1.55 2.07 -5.99
N SER A 62 -2.33 1.52 -5.06
CA SER A 62 -1.79 0.69 -3.98
C SER A 62 -1.08 -0.56 -4.52
N PHE A 63 -1.70 -1.30 -5.44
CA PHE A 63 -1.07 -2.47 -6.05
C PHE A 63 0.23 -2.14 -6.79
N ILE A 64 0.28 -1.04 -7.54
CA ILE A 64 1.51 -0.62 -8.24
C ILE A 64 2.65 -0.40 -7.24
N GLU A 65 2.39 0.30 -6.14
CA GLU A 65 3.41 0.55 -5.12
C GLU A 65 3.83 -0.74 -4.43
N PHE A 66 2.89 -1.64 -4.17
CA PHE A 66 3.18 -2.98 -3.63
C PHE A 66 4.13 -3.78 -4.52
N PHE A 67 3.81 -3.89 -5.81
CA PHE A 67 4.64 -4.61 -6.78
C PHE A 67 6.02 -3.97 -6.94
N ARG A 68 6.10 -2.63 -6.89
CA ARG A 68 7.36 -1.90 -6.94
C ARG A 68 8.26 -2.25 -5.75
N VAL A 69 7.69 -2.29 -4.55
CA VAL A 69 8.40 -2.65 -3.32
C VAL A 69 8.86 -4.10 -3.38
N ILE A 70 8.00 -5.04 -3.79
CA ILE A 70 8.35 -6.46 -3.93
C ILE A 70 9.46 -6.66 -4.97
N MET A 71 9.33 -6.08 -6.17
CA MET A 71 10.38 -6.19 -7.20
C MET A 71 11.72 -5.63 -6.71
N LYS A 72 11.70 -4.54 -5.94
CA LYS A 72 12.90 -3.97 -5.33
C LYS A 72 13.53 -4.90 -4.28
N LEU A 73 12.72 -5.61 -3.49
CA LEU A 73 13.22 -6.59 -2.51
C LEU A 73 13.83 -7.81 -3.20
N LEU A 74 13.13 -8.40 -4.17
CA LEU A 74 13.60 -9.56 -4.94
C LEU A 74 14.88 -9.24 -5.71
N SER A 75 14.95 -8.06 -6.35
CA SER A 75 16.14 -7.65 -7.09
C SER A 75 17.34 -7.35 -6.18
N ASN A 76 17.11 -7.02 -4.90
CA ASN A 76 18.18 -6.76 -3.93
C ASN A 76 18.68 -8.05 -3.26
N GLU A 77 17.83 -9.07 -3.13
CA GLU A 77 18.27 -10.42 -2.73
C GLU A 77 19.21 -11.04 -3.77
N ASN A 78 18.93 -10.86 -5.06
CA ASN A 78 19.71 -11.46 -6.15
C ASN A 78 21.12 -10.83 -6.34
N GLY A 79 21.44 -9.77 -5.60
CA GLY A 79 22.71 -9.04 -5.68
C GLY A 79 23.64 -9.22 -4.48
N ARG A 80 23.34 -10.16 -3.56
CA ARG A 80 24.21 -10.53 -2.42
C ARG A 80 24.78 -11.92 -2.59
#